data_AF-A0A6J5U398-F1
#
_entry.id   AF-A0A6J5U398-F1
#
_cell.length_a   1.000
_cell.length_b   1.000
_cell.length_c   1.000
_cell.angle_alpha   90.00
_cell.angle_beta   90.00
_cell.angle_gamma   90.00
#
_symmetry.space_group_name_H-M   'P 1'
#
loop_
_entity.id
_entity.type
_entity.pdbx_description
1 polymer ?
#
loop_
_entity_poly.entity_id
_entity_poly.type
_entity_poly.pdbx_seq_one_letter_code
_entity_poly.pdbx_strand_id
1 'polypeptide(L)'
;MEFFMAMCLLALFFGLSWLCKCVLQRRDQPCYLLAYECYKAPDDMMLCTDSCVKIVTRNKNLGLEEFRFLLKTIVNSGIGEETYCPKNIIEGRENDATLVDELLEMDDVIFNTMDKLFAKFSTISPSQIDILVVNVSMFSHAPPL
;
A
#
# COMPACT_ATOMS: atom_id res chain seq x y z
N MET A 1 34.69 -35.69 -43.37
CA MET A 1 33.69 -34.63 -43.62
C MET A 1 32.46 -34.81 -42.74
N GLU A 2 31.90 -36.02 -42.68
CA GLU A 2 30.71 -36.34 -41.85
C GLU A 2 30.90 -36.12 -40.35
N PHE A 3 32.04 -36.53 -39.78
CA PHE A 3 32.31 -36.33 -38.35
C PHE A 3 32.38 -34.83 -37.96
N PHE A 4 33.00 -34.01 -38.81
CA PHE A 4 33.07 -32.56 -38.60
C PHE A 4 31.69 -31.91 -38.70
N MET A 5 30.89 -32.31 -39.70
CA MET A 5 29.51 -31.85 -39.83
C MET A 5 28.64 -32.25 -38.63
N ALA A 6 28.81 -33.48 -38.12
CA ALA A 6 28.11 -33.95 -36.92
C ALA A 6 28.46 -33.11 -35.68
N MET A 7 29.74 -32.77 -35.47
CA MET A 7 30.18 -31.92 -34.36
C MET A 7 29.62 -30.50 -34.48
N CYS A 8 29.60 -29.91 -35.68
CA CYS A 8 29.00 -28.61 -35.92
C CYS A 8 27.48 -28.60 -35.65
N LEU A 9 26.75 -29.63 -36.08
CA LEU A 9 25.31 -29.77 -35.81
C LEU A 9 25.03 -29.94 -34.32
N LEU A 10 25.85 -30.69 -33.59
CA LEU A 10 25.73 -30.83 -32.13
C LEU A 10 25.97 -29.51 -31.40
N ALA A 11 26.99 -28.75 -31.81
CA ALA A 11 27.28 -27.44 -31.23
C ALA A 11 26.13 -26.43 -31.51
N LEU A 12 25.60 -26.42 -32.73
CA LEU A 12 24.44 -25.59 -33.09
C LEU A 12 23.19 -25.99 -32.31
N PHE A 13 22.90 -27.28 -32.18
CA PHE A 13 21.77 -27.77 -31.40
C PHE A 13 21.90 -27.40 -29.92
N PHE A 14 23.10 -27.55 -29.35
CA PHE A 14 23.36 -27.16 -27.97
C PHE A 14 23.17 -25.65 -27.77
N GLY A 15 23.72 -24.82 -28.67
CA GLY A 15 23.53 -23.37 -28.65
C GLY A 15 22.07 -22.96 -28.78
N LEU A 16 21.32 -23.57 -29.69
CA LEU A 16 19.89 -23.32 -29.86
C LEU A 16 19.09 -23.73 -28.61
N SER A 17 19.42 -24.86 -28.01
CA SER A 17 18.77 -25.35 -26.79
C SER A 17 19.01 -24.43 -25.58
N TRP A 18 20.24 -23.91 -25.45
CA TRP A 18 20.60 -22.94 -24.43
C TRP A 18 19.86 -21.61 -24.62
N LEU A 19 19.81 -21.10 -25.85
CA LEU A 19 19.05 -19.90 -26.20
C LEU A 19 17.56 -20.07 -25.90
N CYS A 20 16.95 -21.19 -26.32
CA CYS A 20 15.55 -21.49 -26.02
C CYS A 20 15.29 -21.53 -24.51
N LYS A 21 16.16 -22.16 -23.71
CA LYS A 21 16.05 -22.18 -22.25
C LYS A 21 16.10 -20.77 -21.65
N CYS A 22 17.05 -19.94 -22.06
CA CYS A 22 17.16 -18.56 -21.58
C CYS A 22 15.91 -17.72 -21.92
N VAL A 23 15.35 -17.89 -23.12
CA VAL A 23 14.13 -17.19 -23.55
C VAL A 23 12.90 -17.67 -22.77
N LEU A 24 12.76 -18.98 -22.58
CA LEU A 24 11.66 -19.57 -21.79
C LEU A 24 11.75 -19.17 -20.32
N GLN A 25 12.94 -19.22 -19.72
CA GLN A 25 13.15 -18.81 -18.32
C GLN A 25 12.84 -17.33 -18.07
N ARG A 26 13.05 -16.46 -19.08
CA ARG A 26 12.62 -15.05 -19.02
C ARG A 26 11.11 -14.88 -19.18
N ARG A 27 10.43 -15.79 -19.89
CA ARG A 27 8.98 -15.76 -20.09
C ARG A 27 8.21 -16.35 -18.91
N ASP A 28 8.76 -17.36 -18.25
CA ASP A 28 8.14 -18.07 -17.13
C ASP A 28 8.59 -17.52 -15.77
N GLN A 29 8.47 -16.20 -15.56
CA GLN A 29 8.63 -15.58 -14.24
C GLN A 29 7.25 -15.13 -13.73
N PRO A 30 6.33 -16.06 -13.39
CA PRO A 30 5.06 -15.69 -12.81
C PRO A 30 5.26 -15.04 -11.44
N CYS A 31 4.65 -13.88 -11.24
CA CYS A 31 4.60 -13.22 -9.94
C CYS A 31 3.31 -13.63 -9.23
N TYR A 32 3.44 -14.15 -8.01
CA TYR A 32 2.31 -14.60 -7.20
C TYR A 32 2.17 -13.75 -5.95
N LEU A 33 0.93 -13.38 -5.61
CA LEU A 33 0.61 -12.83 -4.31
C LEU A 33 0.55 -13.99 -3.31
N LEU A 34 1.53 -14.07 -2.42
CA LEU A 34 1.62 -15.15 -1.43
C LEU A 34 0.80 -14.86 -0.16
N ALA A 35 0.74 -13.59 0.24
CA ALA A 35 0.02 -13.14 1.42
C ALA A 35 -0.45 -11.69 1.24
N TYR A 36 -1.55 -11.33 1.92
CA TYR A 36 -2.03 -9.96 2.00
C TYR A 36 -2.55 -9.69 3.41
N GLU A 37 -2.45 -8.44 3.84
CA GLU A 37 -3.04 -7.96 5.09
C GLU A 37 -3.51 -6.52 4.87
N CYS A 38 -4.67 -6.19 5.42
CA CYS A 38 -5.22 -4.84 5.40
C CYS A 38 -5.25 -4.28 6.83
N TYR A 39 -4.82 -3.04 6.97
CA TYR A 39 -5.00 -2.31 8.21
C TYR A 39 -6.46 -1.89 8.40
N LYS A 40 -6.99 -2.08 9.61
CA LYS A 40 -8.25 -1.50 10.06
C LYS A 40 -7.94 -0.70 11.32
N ALA A 41 -8.21 0.61 11.26
CA ALA A 41 -8.02 1.49 12.40
C ALA A 41 -8.95 1.08 13.57
N PRO A 42 -8.59 1.43 14.82
CA PRO A 42 -9.44 1.13 15.96
C PRO A 42 -10.73 1.96 15.93
N ASP A 43 -11.77 1.47 16.60
CA ASP A 43 -13.12 2.04 16.51
C ASP A 43 -13.24 3.46 17.09
N ASP A 44 -12.26 3.91 17.90
CA ASP A 44 -12.17 5.30 18.38
C ASP A 44 -11.88 6.30 17.25
N MET A 45 -11.34 5.83 16.13
CA MET A 45 -11.08 6.62 14.93
C MET A 45 -12.23 6.57 13.91
N MET A 46 -13.32 5.85 14.21
CA MET A 46 -14.45 5.68 13.30
C MET A 46 -15.36 6.91 13.29
N LEU A 47 -15.77 7.34 12.10
CA LEU A 47 -16.65 8.46 11.86
C LEU A 47 -18.06 7.99 11.53
N CYS A 48 -19.01 8.43 12.36
CA CYS A 48 -20.42 8.49 12.00
C CYS A 48 -20.81 9.88 11.48
N THR A 49 -22.00 10.00 10.91
CA THR A 49 -22.59 11.25 10.41
C THR A 49 -22.52 12.37 11.47
N ASP A 50 -22.82 12.08 12.74
CA ASP A 50 -22.79 13.08 13.81
C ASP A 50 -21.37 13.60 14.06
N SER A 51 -20.37 12.72 14.07
CA SER A 51 -18.96 13.10 14.22
C SER A 51 -18.45 13.88 13.02
N CYS A 52 -18.83 13.49 11.80
CA CYS A 52 -18.55 14.22 10.58
C CYS A 52 -19.11 15.65 10.63
N VAL A 53 -20.38 15.81 11.03
CA VAL A 53 -21.01 17.14 11.16
C VAL A 53 -20.28 17.98 12.19
N LYS A 54 -19.87 17.40 13.34
CA LYS A 54 -19.08 18.11 14.35
C LYS A 54 -17.74 18.59 13.80
N ILE A 55 -17.02 17.76 13.06
CA ILE A 55 -15.73 18.12 12.44
C ILE A 55 -15.94 19.25 11.42
N VAL A 56 -16.89 19.07 10.50
CA VAL A 56 -17.15 20.03 9.42
C VAL A 56 -17.59 21.41 9.96
N THR A 57 -18.40 21.44 11.02
CA THR A 57 -18.89 22.69 11.63
C THR A 57 -17.86 23.43 12.49
N ARG A 58 -16.73 22.79 12.85
CA ARG A 58 -15.59 23.48 13.49
C ARG A 58 -14.94 24.47 12.51
N ASN A 59 -14.93 24.14 11.22
CA ASN A 59 -14.38 25.01 10.19
C ASN A 59 -15.24 26.26 10.00
N LYS A 60 -14.70 27.43 10.38
CA LYS A 60 -15.38 28.73 10.25
C LYS A 60 -15.09 29.45 8.93
N ASN A 61 -14.29 28.85 8.05
CA ASN A 61 -13.92 29.41 6.76
C ASN A 61 -14.89 29.01 5.63
N LEU A 62 -15.86 28.12 5.91
CA LEU A 62 -16.85 27.67 4.94
C LEU A 62 -18.10 28.55 5.02
N GLY A 63 -18.53 29.08 3.88
CA GLY A 63 -19.83 29.73 3.71
C GLY A 63 -20.94 28.72 3.43
N LEU A 64 -22.17 29.23 3.28
CA LEU A 64 -23.35 28.39 3.11
C LEU A 64 -23.30 27.54 1.83
N GLU A 65 -22.83 28.10 0.73
CA GLU A 65 -22.73 27.37 -0.54
C GLU A 65 -21.61 26.32 -0.51
N GLU A 66 -20.50 26.61 0.17
CA GLU A 66 -19.42 25.65 0.38
C GLU A 66 -19.89 24.48 1.25
N PHE A 67 -20.63 24.75 2.33
CA PHE A 67 -21.25 23.68 3.12
C PHE A 67 -22.24 22.84 2.30
N ARG A 68 -23.06 23.48 1.45
CA ARG A 68 -24.00 22.78 0.58
C ARG A 68 -23.28 21.88 -0.42
N PHE A 69 -22.19 22.36 -1.00
CA PHE A 69 -21.33 21.58 -1.90
C PHE A 69 -20.66 20.41 -1.18
N LEU A 70 -20.10 20.66 0.00
CA LEU A 70 -19.43 19.63 0.81
C LEU A 70 -20.40 18.52 1.22
N LEU A 71 -21.60 18.89 1.72
CA LEU A 71 -22.63 17.92 2.08
C LEU A 71 -23.07 17.09 0.87
N LYS A 72 -23.29 17.74 -0.28
CA LYS A 72 -23.62 17.02 -1.52
C LYS A 72 -22.49 16.07 -1.92
N THR A 73 -21.24 16.47 -1.77
CA THR A 73 -20.08 15.61 -2.06
C THR A 73 -20.02 14.41 -1.14
N ILE A 74 -20.16 14.61 0.18
CA ILE A 74 -20.14 13.54 1.18
C ILE A 74 -21.25 12.52 0.90
N VAL A 75 -22.49 12.97 0.72
CA VAL A 75 -23.64 12.06 0.48
C VAL A 75 -23.51 11.28 -0.83
N ASN A 76 -22.85 11.84 -1.85
CA ASN A 76 -22.65 11.17 -3.14
C ASN A 76 -21.33 10.39 -3.26
N SER A 77 -20.50 10.38 -2.22
CA SER A 77 -19.17 9.75 -2.26
C SER A 77 -19.18 8.22 -2.15
N GLY A 78 -20.29 7.63 -1.69
CA GLY A 78 -20.37 6.20 -1.38
C GLY A 78 -19.64 5.80 -0.09
N ILE A 79 -19.19 6.77 0.71
CA ILE A 79 -18.56 6.57 2.01
C ILE A 79 -19.64 6.26 3.06
N GLY A 80 -19.45 5.17 3.81
CA GLY A 80 -20.37 4.73 4.86
C GLY A 80 -19.99 5.22 6.25
N GLU A 81 -20.82 4.86 7.24
CA GLU A 81 -20.68 5.20 8.67
C GLU A 81 -19.53 4.46 9.38
N GLU A 82 -18.81 3.59 8.67
CA GLU A 82 -17.68 2.79 9.19
C GLU A 82 -16.35 3.25 8.56
N THR A 83 -16.23 4.56 8.33
CA THR A 83 -15.04 5.18 7.74
C THR A 83 -14.18 5.80 8.82
N TYR A 84 -12.86 5.76 8.68
CA TYR A 84 -11.93 6.18 9.71
C TYR A 84 -11.26 7.52 9.37
N CYS A 85 -10.85 8.26 10.40
CA CYS A 85 -10.22 9.57 10.26
C CYS A 85 -9.01 9.70 11.23
N PRO A 86 -7.95 10.41 10.83
CA PRO A 86 -6.81 10.69 11.70
C PRO A 86 -7.21 11.26 13.07
N LYS A 87 -6.52 10.80 14.12
CA LYS A 87 -6.82 11.17 15.52
C LYS A 87 -6.77 12.68 15.76
N ASN A 88 -5.77 13.35 15.21
CA ASN A 88 -5.62 14.80 15.33
C ASN A 88 -6.87 15.56 14.83
N ILE A 89 -7.51 15.10 13.74
CA ILE A 89 -8.75 15.72 13.21
C ILE A 89 -9.92 15.48 14.17
N ILE A 90 -10.06 14.25 14.68
CA ILE A 90 -11.13 13.91 15.64
C ILE A 90 -11.02 14.78 16.90
N GLU A 91 -9.78 14.95 17.39
CA GLU A 91 -9.42 15.72 18.58
C GLU A 91 -9.48 17.24 18.39
N GLY A 92 -9.77 17.75 17.18
CA GLY A 92 -9.90 19.19 16.93
C GLY A 92 -8.56 19.90 16.67
N ARG A 93 -7.51 19.15 16.39
CA ARG A 93 -6.16 19.63 16.04
C ARG A 93 -5.88 19.53 14.54
N GLU A 94 -6.91 19.60 13.69
CA GLU A 94 -6.74 19.54 12.24
C GLU A 94 -5.80 20.62 11.66
N ASN A 95 -5.61 21.75 12.37
CA ASN A 95 -4.71 22.83 11.95
C ASN A 95 -3.30 22.72 12.55
N ASP A 96 -3.09 21.83 13.52
CA ASP A 96 -1.87 21.73 14.32
C ASP A 96 -1.28 20.31 14.23
N ALA A 97 -1.38 19.68 13.06
CA ALA A 97 -0.78 18.37 12.82
C ALA A 97 0.74 18.45 13.02
N THR A 98 1.26 17.56 13.87
CA THR A 98 2.69 17.50 14.16
C THR A 98 3.34 16.31 13.46
N LEU A 99 4.65 16.41 13.27
CA LEU A 99 5.48 15.33 12.78
C LEU A 99 5.37 14.05 13.63
N VAL A 100 5.14 14.23 14.93
CA VAL A 100 4.96 13.12 15.87
C VAL A 100 3.63 12.41 15.63
N ASP A 101 2.56 13.15 15.32
CA ASP A 101 1.27 12.55 14.96
C ASP A 101 1.42 11.65 13.72
N GLU A 102 2.11 12.15 12.69
CA GLU A 102 2.35 11.41 11.44
C GLU A 102 3.22 10.15 11.67
N LEU A 103 4.31 10.26 12.44
CA LEU A 103 5.18 9.13 12.77
C LEU A 103 4.42 8.05 13.54
N LEU A 104 3.62 8.44 14.53
CA LEU A 104 2.84 7.49 15.32
C LEU A 104 1.77 6.78 14.48
N GLU A 105 1.08 7.50 13.60
CA GLU A 105 0.13 6.91 12.65
C GLU A 105 0.84 5.93 11.72
N MET A 106 2.01 6.32 11.20
CA MET A 106 2.73 5.50 10.23
C MET A 106 3.31 4.23 10.85
N ASP A 107 3.88 4.34 12.04
CA ASP A 107 4.36 3.19 12.81
C ASP A 107 3.21 2.23 13.14
N ASP A 108 2.07 2.73 13.61
CA ASP A 108 0.91 1.89 13.91
C ASP A 108 0.40 1.17 12.65
N VAL A 109 0.25 1.88 11.52
CA VAL A 109 -0.23 1.25 10.28
C VAL A 109 0.76 0.22 9.75
N ILE A 110 2.05 0.56 9.65
CA ILE A 110 3.07 -0.31 9.02
C ILE A 110 3.34 -1.52 9.91
N PHE A 111 3.73 -1.31 11.17
CA PHE A 111 4.15 -2.43 12.03
C PHE A 111 3.00 -3.37 12.34
N ASN A 112 1.79 -2.85 12.64
CA ASN A 112 0.63 -3.69 12.90
C ASN A 112 0.25 -4.55 11.69
N THR A 113 0.31 -3.97 10.49
CA THR A 113 0.02 -4.71 9.25
C THR A 113 1.09 -5.76 8.97
N MET A 114 2.37 -5.42 9.11
CA MET A 114 3.47 -6.35 8.89
C MET A 114 3.46 -7.50 9.91
N ASP A 115 3.28 -7.19 11.19
CA ASP A 115 3.22 -8.20 12.26
C ASP A 115 2.07 -9.18 12.01
N LYS A 116 0.88 -8.69 11.65
CA LYS A 116 -0.26 -9.55 11.30
C LYS A 116 -0.01 -10.37 10.04
N LEU A 117 0.61 -9.77 9.01
CA LEU A 117 0.94 -10.46 7.77
C LEU A 117 1.89 -11.64 8.04
N PHE A 118 2.98 -11.43 8.76
CA PHE A 118 3.95 -12.48 9.08
C PHE A 118 3.43 -13.49 10.11
N ALA A 119 2.55 -13.07 11.02
CA ALA A 119 1.87 -14.00 11.91
C ALA A 119 0.93 -14.95 11.15
N LYS A 120 0.16 -14.43 10.18
CA LYS A 120 -0.71 -15.24 9.30
C LYS A 120 0.08 -16.08 8.31
N PHE A 121 1.22 -15.57 7.85
CA PHE A 121 2.06 -16.19 6.82
C PHE A 121 3.47 -16.47 7.33
N SER A 122 3.57 -17.39 8.29
CA SER A 122 4.81 -17.75 8.99
C SER A 122 5.82 -18.54 8.15
N THR A 123 5.45 -18.96 6.94
CA THR A 123 6.31 -19.75 6.05
C THR A 123 7.47 -18.94 5.47
N ILE A 124 7.35 -17.61 5.40
CA ILE A 124 8.41 -16.72 4.91
C ILE A 124 8.91 -15.84 6.04
N SER A 125 10.22 -15.88 6.29
CA SER A 125 10.87 -14.97 7.23
C SER A 125 11.07 -13.59 6.60
N PRO A 126 10.91 -12.48 7.36
CA PRO A 126 11.23 -11.13 6.87
C PRO A 126 12.64 -11.01 6.28
N SER A 127 13.61 -11.81 6.75
CA SER A 127 14.98 -11.81 6.22
C SER A 127 15.11 -12.39 4.81
N GLN A 128 14.06 -13.00 4.26
CA GLN A 128 14.02 -13.52 2.89
C GLN A 128 13.45 -12.51 1.89
N ILE A 129 13.10 -11.30 2.34
CA ILE A 129 12.57 -10.24 1.49
C ILE A 129 13.74 -9.42 0.94
N ASP A 130 13.97 -9.52 -0.36
CA ASP A 130 15.07 -8.79 -1.02
C ASP A 130 14.70 -7.34 -1.37
N ILE A 131 13.41 -7.06 -1.58
CA ILE A 131 12.92 -5.77 -2.06
C ILE A 131 11.68 -5.38 -1.27
N LEU A 132 11.72 -4.18 -0.69
CA LEU A 132 10.58 -3.52 -0.07
C LEU A 132 10.14 -2.35 -0.96
N VAL A 133 8.86 -2.32 -1.33
CA VAL A 133 8.26 -1.21 -2.07
C VAL A 133 7.24 -0.54 -1.15
N VAL A 134 7.48 0.73 -0.82
CA VAL A 134 6.59 1.54 0.02
C VAL A 134 6.02 2.69 -0.81
N ASN A 135 4.72 2.92 -0.72
CA ASN A 135 4.05 4.06 -1.35
C ASN A 135 3.20 4.78 -0.30
N VAL A 136 3.55 6.02 0.01
CA VAL A 136 2.81 6.87 0.94
C VAL A 136 2.71 8.27 0.33
N SER A 137 1.51 8.85 0.32
CA SER A 137 1.24 10.17 -0.26
C SER A 137 1.13 11.29 0.78
N MET A 138 0.82 10.95 2.03
CA MET A 138 0.56 11.93 3.11
C MET A 138 1.73 12.09 4.09
N PHE A 139 2.88 11.47 3.80
CA PHE A 139 4.06 11.47 4.67
C PHE A 139 5.32 11.61 3.82
N SER A 140 6.14 12.62 4.11
CA SER A 140 7.40 12.88 3.39
C SER A 140 8.50 13.23 4.39
N HIS A 141 8.99 12.20 5.07
CA HIS A 141 10.02 12.36 6.07
C HIS A 141 11.39 12.03 5.49
N ALA A 142 12.41 12.80 5.88
CA ALA A 142 13.78 12.57 5.42
C ALA A 142 14.58 11.61 6.34
N PRO A 143 15.40 10.71 5.77
CA PRO A 143 15.53 10.47 4.33
C PRO A 143 14.40 9.55 3.83
N PRO A 144 13.71 9.88 2.73
CA PRO A 144 13.03 8.87 1.93
C PRO A 144 14.12 8.27 1.03
N LEU A 145 14.80 7.22 1.50
CA LEU A 145 15.86 6.51 0.76
C LEU A 145 15.73 5.00 0.93
#